data_AF-A0A381VIP2-F1
#
_entry.id   AF-A0A381VIP2-F1
#
_cell.length_a   1.000
_cell.length_b   1.000
_cell.length_c   1.000
_cell.angle_alpha   90.00
_cell.angle_beta   90.00
_cell.angle_gamma   90.00
#
_symmetry.space_group_name_H-M   'P 1'
#
loop_
_entity.id
_entity.type
_entity.pdbx_description
1 polymer ?
#
loop_
_entity_poly.entity_id
_entity_poly.type
_entity_poly.pdbx_seq_one_letter_code
_entity_poly.pdbx_strand_id
1 'polypeptide(L)'
;DRDYSPWGIGESSAIIEIRFKGETETGTFFTNGVLLLIGNKAPDGNSYYGMSDQEGISQPVLLLPADWVETLLALYDDIPYANGN
;
A
#
# COMPACT_ATOMS: atom_id res chain seq x y z
N ASP A 1 6.26 20.72 3.73
CA ASP A 1 5.64 19.39 3.83
C ASP A 1 4.15 19.47 3.57
N ARG A 2 3.61 18.47 2.88
CA ARG A 2 2.16 18.33 2.69
C ARG A 2 1.62 17.60 3.92
N ASP A 3 0.55 18.12 4.50
CA ASP A 3 -0.11 17.49 5.64
C ASP A 3 -1.11 16.45 5.13
N TYR A 4 -0.84 15.18 5.41
CA TYR A 4 -1.70 14.05 5.06
C TYR A 4 -2.50 13.50 6.25
N SER A 5 -2.41 14.15 7.42
CA SER A 5 -3.15 13.77 8.62
C SER A 5 -4.68 13.74 8.44
N PRO A 6 -5.34 14.54 7.57
CA PRO A 6 -6.78 14.42 7.34
C PRO A 6 -7.22 13.04 6.83
N TRP A 7 -6.30 12.31 6.19
CA TRP A 7 -6.52 10.96 5.69
C TRP A 7 -5.96 9.88 6.63
N GLY A 8 -5.41 10.27 7.78
CA GLY A 8 -4.76 9.35 8.72
C GLY A 8 -3.44 8.77 8.20
N ILE A 9 -2.80 9.43 7.24
CA ILE A 9 -1.51 8.99 6.70
C ILE A 9 -0.38 9.68 7.46
N GLY A 10 0.55 8.91 8.00
CA GLY A 10 1.68 9.42 8.80
C GLY A 10 2.62 8.31 9.26
N GLU A 11 3.45 8.58 10.27
CA GLU A 11 4.50 7.65 10.74
C GLU A 11 3.97 6.30 11.25
N SER A 12 2.71 6.24 11.70
CA SER A 12 2.06 5.02 12.16
C SER A 12 1.23 4.31 11.08
N SER A 13 1.32 4.75 9.83
CA SER A 13 0.62 4.09 8.72
C SER A 13 1.10 2.67 8.51
N ALA A 14 0.16 1.76 8.25
CA ALA A 14 0.53 0.45 7.71
C ALA A 14 1.10 0.62 6.29
N ILE A 15 1.98 -0.29 5.89
CA ILE A 15 2.68 -0.22 4.61
C ILE A 15 2.42 -1.50 3.81
N ILE A 16 2.03 -1.32 2.56
CA ILE A 16 1.93 -2.42 1.58
C ILE A 16 3.00 -2.20 0.51
N GLU A 17 3.95 -3.13 0.39
CA GLU A 17 4.97 -3.13 -0.68
C GLU A 17 4.54 -4.08 -1.81
N ILE A 18 4.40 -3.56 -3.02
CA ILE A 18 4.22 -4.37 -4.23
C ILE A 18 5.58 -4.47 -4.90
N ARG A 19 6.13 -5.69 -4.99
CA ARG A 19 7.45 -5.95 -5.61
C ARG A 19 7.31 -6.57 -6.99
N PHE A 20 8.14 -6.09 -7.92
CA PHE A 20 8.16 -6.54 -9.31
C PHE A 20 9.60 -6.78 -9.76
N LYS A 21 9.78 -7.76 -10.64
CA LYS A 21 11.08 -8.01 -11.29
C LYS A 21 11.17 -7.14 -12.54
N GLY A 22 12.23 -6.35 -12.64
CA GLY A 22 12.59 -5.59 -13.83
C GLY A 22 13.81 -6.18 -14.51
N GLU A 23 14.01 -5.79 -15.77
CA GLU A 23 15.19 -6.08 -16.55
C GLU A 23 15.66 -4.77 -17.19
N THR A 24 16.96 -4.47 -17.10
CA THR A 24 17.54 -3.31 -17.78
C THR A 24 17.65 -3.56 -19.28
N GLU A 25 17.84 -2.52 -20.08
CA GLU A 25 18.11 -2.66 -21.52
C GLU A 25 19.35 -3.52 -21.81
N THR A 26 20.28 -3.62 -20.86
CA THR A 26 21.50 -4.44 -20.92
C THR A 26 21.32 -5.87 -20.40
N GLY A 27 20.09 -6.28 -20.06
CA GLY A 27 19.76 -7.65 -19.63
C GLY A 27 20.03 -7.95 -18.14
N THR A 28 20.19 -6.92 -17.31
CA THR A 28 20.40 -7.10 -15.87
C THR A 28 19.07 -7.15 -15.13
N PHE A 29 18.81 -8.25 -14.40
CA PHE A 29 17.62 -8.38 -13.58
C PHE A 29 17.75 -7.60 -12.26
N PHE A 30 16.67 -6.93 -11.85
CA PHE A 30 16.59 -6.24 -10.56
C PHE A 30 15.19 -6.42 -9.94
N THR A 31 15.11 -6.27 -8.62
CA THR A 31 13.82 -6.18 -7.91
C THR A 31 13.50 -4.72 -7.67
N ASN A 32 12.32 -4.29 -8.09
CA ASN A 32 11.79 -2.96 -7.86
C ASN A 32 10.49 -3.07 -7.05
N GLY A 33 10.00 -1.95 -6.52
CA GLY A 33 8.79 -1.95 -5.73
C GLY A 33 8.12 -0.58 -5.66
N VAL A 34 6.83 -0.61 -5.32
CA VAL A 34 6.06 0.56 -4.89
C VAL A 34 5.64 0.33 -3.45
N LEU A 35 5.92 1.31 -2.59
CA LEU A 35 5.44 1.36 -1.23
C LEU A 35 4.16 2.19 -1.18
N LEU A 36 3.10 1.62 -0.63
CA LEU A 36 1.84 2.31 -0.37
C LEU A 36 1.67 2.50 1.13
N LEU A 37 1.56 3.76 1.56
CA LEU A 37 1.17 4.14 2.91
C LEU A 37 -0.35 4.07 3.00
N ILE A 38 -0.86 3.38 4.02
CA ILE A 38 -2.28 3.17 4.25
C ILE A 38 -2.74 4.11 5.38
N GLY A 39 -3.77 4.89 5.10
CA GLY A 39 -4.42 5.81 6.03
C GLY A 39 -5.68 5.20 6.65
N ASN A 40 -6.60 6.08 7.06
CA ASN A 40 -7.87 5.69 7.64
C ASN A 40 -8.82 5.09 6.59
N LYS A 41 -9.74 4.26 7.07
CA LYS A 41 -10.91 3.83 6.29
C LYS A 41 -11.81 5.03 6.01
N ALA A 42 -12.26 5.17 4.76
CA ALA A 42 -13.17 6.22 4.34
C ALA A 42 -14.53 6.08 5.03
N PRO A 43 -15.31 7.17 5.18
CA PRO A 43 -16.59 7.14 5.89
C PRO A 43 -17.64 6.18 5.32
N ASP A 44 -17.54 5.84 4.03
CA ASP A 44 -18.42 4.89 3.37
C ASP A 44 -18.09 3.41 3.69
N GLY A 45 -16.94 3.16 4.31
CA GLY A 45 -16.46 1.83 4.65
C GLY A 45 -16.01 0.99 3.46
N ASN A 46 -16.02 1.51 2.24
CA ASN A 46 -15.69 0.73 1.03
C ASN A 46 -14.22 0.85 0.63
N SER A 47 -13.51 1.81 1.21
CA SER A 47 -12.13 2.09 0.84
C SER A 47 -11.29 2.60 2.01
N TYR A 48 -9.97 2.53 1.86
CA TYR A 48 -8.99 3.21 2.68
C TYR A 48 -8.34 4.32 1.87
N TYR A 49 -7.97 5.42 2.53
CA TYR A 49 -7.06 6.37 1.92
C TYR A 49 -5.67 5.77 1.81
N GLY A 50 -4.94 6.08 0.74
CA GLY A 50 -3.54 5.68 0.63
C GLY A 50 -2.76 6.51 -0.36
N MET A 51 -1.44 6.45 -0.29
CA MET A 51 -0.54 7.14 -1.22
C MET A 51 0.75 6.35 -1.43
N SER A 52 1.44 6.64 -2.53
CA SER A 52 2.80 6.15 -2.73
C SER A 52 3.78 6.91 -1.83
N ASP A 53 4.73 6.21 -1.21
CA ASP A 53 5.85 6.80 -0.50
C ASP A 53 6.93 7.39 -1.44
N GLN A 54 6.78 7.19 -2.75
CA GLN A 54 7.72 7.75 -3.71
C GLN A 54 7.66 9.27 -3.75
N GLU A 55 8.82 9.89 -3.66
CA GLU A 55 8.99 11.33 -3.83
C GLU A 55 8.70 11.73 -5.28
N GLY A 56 7.85 12.74 -5.47
CA GLY A 56 7.48 13.21 -6.80
C GLY A 56 6.68 14.51 -6.78
N ILE A 57 6.54 15.13 -7.95
CA ILE A 57 5.79 16.39 -8.12
C ILE A 57 4.31 16.23 -7.72
N SER A 58 3.76 15.02 -7.95
CA SER A 58 2.38 14.65 -7.62
C SER A 58 2.37 13.43 -6.70
N GLN A 59 1.89 13.63 -5.48
CA GLN A 59 1.62 12.59 -4.48
C GLN A 59 0.13 12.64 -4.11
N PRO A 60 -0.75 12.12 -4.99
CA PRO A 60 -2.19 12.13 -4.75
C PRO A 60 -2.56 11.11 -3.67
N VAL A 61 -3.60 11.44 -2.92
CA VAL A 61 -4.27 10.47 -2.05
C VAL A 61 -5.31 9.72 -2.89
N LEU A 62 -5.24 8.40 -2.85
CA LEU A 62 -6.09 7.47 -3.57
C LEU A 62 -7.10 6.84 -2.61
N LEU A 63 -8.21 6.35 -3.16
CA LEU A 63 -9.13 5.43 -2.48
C LEU A 63 -8.77 4.01 -2.92
N LEU A 64 -8.29 3.20 -1.97
CA LEU A 64 -7.94 1.81 -2.18
C LEU A 64 -9.09 0.92 -1.69
N PRO A 65 -9.53 -0.10 -2.45
CA PRO A 65 -10.62 -0.98 -2.02
C PRO A 65 -10.36 -1.60 -0.64
N ALA A 66 -11.36 -1.54 0.24
CA ALA A 66 -11.22 -2.01 1.62
C ALA A 66 -10.94 -3.50 1.71
N ASP A 67 -11.60 -4.31 0.88
CA ASP A 67 -11.39 -5.75 0.82
C ASP A 67 -9.94 -6.11 0.46
N TRP A 68 -9.33 -5.39 -0.49
CA TRP A 68 -7.94 -5.59 -0.88
C TRP A 68 -6.97 -5.22 0.25
N VAL A 69 -7.16 -4.04 0.86
CA VAL A 69 -6.31 -3.58 1.97
C VAL A 69 -6.42 -4.52 3.17
N GLU A 70 -7.64 -4.85 3.59
CA GLU A 70 -7.89 -5.73 4.73
C GLU A 70 -7.34 -7.14 4.48
N THR A 71 -7.50 -7.69 3.28
CA THR A 71 -6.94 -9.00 2.92
C THR A 71 -5.41 -9.02 3.07
N LEU A 72 -4.73 -7.97 2.64
CA LEU A 72 -3.27 -7.90 2.72
C LEU A 72 -2.77 -7.64 4.14
N LEU A 73 -3.47 -6.80 4.91
CA LEU A 73 -3.15 -6.57 6.31
C LEU A 73 -3.40 -7.82 7.16
N ALA A 74 -4.45 -8.58 6.85
CA ALA A 74 -4.76 -9.84 7.54
C ALA A 74 -3.65 -10.90 7.39
N LEU A 75 -2.79 -10.82 6.36
CA LEU A 75 -1.65 -11.75 6.23
C LEU A 75 -0.71 -11.74 7.44
N TYR A 76 -0.68 -10.67 8.24
CA TYR A 76 0.12 -10.59 9.45
C TYR A 76 -0.54 -11.29 10.66
N ASP A 77 -1.86 -11.17 10.80
CA ASP A 77 -2.59 -11.54 12.03
C ASP A 77 -3.43 -12.82 11.88
N ASP A 78 -3.99 -13.07 10.70
CA ASP A 78 -4.86 -14.21 10.37
C ASP A 78 -4.78 -14.50 8.86
N ILE A 79 -3.85 -15.36 8.47
CA ILE A 79 -3.62 -15.70 7.06
C ILE A 79 -4.91 -16.35 6.53
N PRO A 80 -5.69 -15.68 5.65
CA PRO A 80 -7.08 -16.06 5.35
C PRO A 80 -7.23 -17.43 4.66
N TYR A 81 -6.12 -18.05 4.28
CA TYR A 81 -6.05 -19.31 3.54
C TYR A 81 -5.00 -20.29 4.09
N ALA A 82 -4.57 -20.14 5.35
CA ALA A 82 -3.50 -20.97 5.92
C ALA A 82 -3.91 -22.42 6.29
N ASN A 83 -5.16 -22.86 6.06
CA ASN A 83 -5.58 -24.25 6.27
C ASN A 83 -6.18 -24.86 4.97
N GLY A 84 -5.82 -26.07 4.52
CA GLY A 84 -5.16 -27.15 5.27
C GLY A 84 -4.30 -28.13 4.46
N ASN A 85 -3.31 -28.68 5.16
CA ASN A 85 -2.86 -30.08 5.06
C ASN A 85 -3.21 -30.77 6.38
#